data_AF-A0A1Q3SF07-F1
#
_entry.id   AF-A0A1Q3SF07-F1
#
_cell.length_a   1.000
_cell.length_b   1.000
_cell.length_c   1.000
_cell.angle_alpha   90.00
_cell.angle_beta   90.00
_cell.angle_gamma   90.00
#
_symmetry.space_group_name_H-M   'P 1'
#
loop_
_entity.id
_entity.type
_entity.pdbx_description
1 polymer ?
#
loop_
_entity_poly.entity_id
_entity_poly.type
_entity_poly.pdbx_seq_one_letter_code
_entity_poly.pdbx_strand_id
1 'polypeptide(L)'
;MANTAPFISDRVKLKLREVAERFMTSTCDIKRQAATTGSSGYNQPNQSGVWTTTPNGAGVKCRLKQQSVTVTTGEQITKEKTIVENRFQVELPYGTDITVKDRLYNVRDRDGNTIDPTIVYFDVKERIPDDSRVTVAVEAIH
;
A
#
# COMPACT_ATOMS: atom_id res chain seq x y z
N MET A 1 -14.46 14.42 33.55
CA MET A 1 -13.10 14.91 33.19
C MET A 1 -13.02 14.87 31.68
N ALA A 2 -13.06 16.04 31.02
CA ALA A 2 -12.97 16.10 29.57
C ALA A 2 -11.51 15.84 29.18
N ASN A 3 -11.26 14.72 28.51
CA ASN A 3 -9.95 14.37 27.98
C ASN A 3 -9.74 15.22 26.71
N THR A 4 -9.31 16.47 26.88
CA THR A 4 -9.03 17.39 25.78
C THR A 4 -7.76 16.89 25.10
N ALA A 5 -7.91 16.15 24.00
CA ALA A 5 -6.78 15.81 23.14
C ALA A 5 -6.01 17.10 22.80
N PRO A 6 -4.66 17.11 22.89
CA PRO A 6 -3.90 18.32 22.65
C PRO A 6 -4.16 18.80 21.22
N PHE A 7 -4.65 20.04 21.10
CA PHE A 7 -4.92 20.68 19.81
C PHE A 7 -3.58 20.98 19.13
N ILE A 8 -3.14 20.07 18.25
CA ILE A 8 -1.95 20.28 17.44
C ILE A 8 -2.28 21.34 16.39
N SER A 9 -1.63 22.50 16.48
CA SER A 9 -1.73 23.59 15.50
C SER A 9 -1.41 23.10 14.08
N ASP A 10 -2.10 23.64 13.07
CA ASP A 10 -1.86 23.29 11.66
C ASP A 10 -0.42 23.51 11.19
N ARG A 11 0.31 24.48 11.78
CA ARG A 11 1.75 24.67 11.51
C ARG A 11 2.59 23.49 12.01
N VAL A 12 2.22 22.91 13.14
CA VAL A 12 2.89 21.72 13.69
C VAL A 12 2.56 20.51 12.83
N LYS A 13 1.32 20.36 12.37
CA LYS A 13 0.94 19.31 11.41
C LYS A 13 1.74 19.39 10.11
N LEU A 14 1.92 20.61 9.57
CA LEU A 14 2.72 20.82 8.36
C LEU A 14 4.19 20.40 8.57
N LYS A 15 4.81 20.83 9.67
CA LYS A 15 6.18 20.41 10.01
C LYS A 15 6.30 18.90 10.22
N LEU A 16 5.30 18.28 10.83
CA LEU A 16 5.28 16.82 11.02
C LEU A 16 5.23 16.07 9.68
N ARG A 17 4.47 16.58 8.69
CA ARG A 17 4.44 16.03 7.33
C ARG A 17 5.80 16.13 6.65
N GLU A 18 6.41 17.31 6.66
CA GLU A 18 7.75 17.52 6.09
C GLU A 18 8.81 16.61 6.72
N VAL A 19 8.77 16.45 8.04
CA VAL A 19 9.67 15.56 8.76
C VAL A 19 9.41 14.10 8.41
N ALA A 20 8.14 13.67 8.33
CA ALA A 20 7.78 12.30 7.96
C ALA A 20 8.26 11.94 6.55
N GLU A 21 8.10 12.84 5.58
CA GLU A 21 8.56 12.64 4.21
C GLU A 21 10.08 12.49 4.09
N ARG A 22 10.87 13.07 5.01
CA ARG A 22 12.34 12.87 5.02
C ARG A 22 12.75 11.45 5.34
N PHE A 23 11.89 10.66 5.97
CA PHE A 23 12.13 9.24 6.26
C PHE A 23 11.59 8.30 5.17
N MET A 24 10.93 8.84 4.13
CA MET A 24 10.46 8.07 2.97
C MET A 24 11.59 7.97 1.94
N THR A 25 12.41 6.94 2.09
CA THR A 25 13.60 6.72 1.26
C THR A 25 13.33 5.91 0.00
N SER A 26 12.14 5.32 -0.13
CA SER A 26 11.75 4.47 -1.25
C SER A 26 10.80 5.20 -2.19
N THR A 27 10.54 4.63 -3.36
CA THR A 27 9.50 5.09 -4.29
C THR A 27 8.62 3.93 -4.75
N CYS A 28 7.35 4.17 -5.03
CA CYS A 28 6.43 3.19 -5.58
C CYS A 28 5.47 3.81 -6.60
N ASP A 29 4.96 2.99 -7.51
CA ASP A 29 3.90 3.36 -8.44
C ASP A 29 2.53 2.88 -7.92
N ILE A 30 1.56 3.79 -7.80
CA ILE A 30 0.19 3.48 -7.41
C ILE A 30 -0.63 3.24 -8.68
N LYS A 31 -1.18 2.03 -8.82
CA LYS A 31 -2.10 1.67 -9.90
C LYS A 31 -3.48 1.37 -9.38
N ARG A 32 -4.49 1.88 -10.09
CA ARG A 32 -5.91 1.65 -9.85
C ARG A 32 -6.47 0.86 -11.01
N GLN A 33 -7.35 -0.09 -10.71
CA GLN A 33 -8.09 -0.79 -11.76
C GLN A 33 -8.99 0.22 -12.47
N ALA A 34 -8.80 0.39 -13.78
CA ALA A 34 -9.69 1.21 -14.58
C ALA A 34 -11.08 0.57 -14.56
N ALA A 35 -12.12 1.38 -14.34
CA ALA A 35 -13.48 0.92 -14.53
C ALA A 35 -13.63 0.55 -16.01
N THR A 36 -13.69 -0.75 -16.33
CA THR A 36 -13.95 -1.22 -17.69
C THR A 36 -15.33 -0.73 -18.10
N THR A 37 -15.37 0.37 -18.86
CA THR A 37 -16.56 0.84 -19.56
C THR A 37 -16.71 -0.04 -20.80
N GLY A 38 -17.11 -1.29 -20.56
CA GLY A 38 -17.18 -2.30 -21.61
C GLY A 38 -17.91 -3.50 -21.07
N SER A 39 -19.22 -3.52 -21.30
CA SER A 39 -20.05 -4.71 -21.15
C SER A 39 -19.53 -5.78 -22.10
N SER A 40 -18.58 -6.62 -21.65
CA SER A 40 -18.45 -7.94 -22.25
C SER A 40 -19.78 -8.65 -22.01
N GLY A 41 -20.45 -9.03 -23.10
CA GLY A 41 -21.84 -9.51 -23.16
C GLY A 41 -22.16 -10.82 -22.42
N TYR A 42 -21.36 -11.19 -21.42
CA TYR A 42 -21.62 -12.26 -20.49
C TYR A 42 -21.15 -11.74 -19.13
N ASN A 43 -22.04 -11.73 -18.12
CA ASN A 43 -21.81 -11.32 -16.72
C ASN A 43 -20.71 -12.15 -16.01
N GLN A 44 -19.53 -12.25 -16.58
CA GLN A 44 -18.36 -12.80 -15.94
C GLN A 44 -17.56 -11.63 -15.36
N PRO A 45 -17.25 -11.66 -14.06
CA PRO A 45 -16.36 -10.66 -13.48
C PRO A 45 -15.03 -10.76 -14.20
N ASN A 46 -14.69 -9.73 -14.98
CA ASN A 46 -13.47 -9.68 -15.74
C ASN A 46 -12.29 -9.63 -14.74
N GLN A 47 -11.67 -10.78 -14.47
CA GLN A 47 -10.56 -10.91 -13.51
C GLN A 47 -9.28 -10.20 -14.01
N SER A 48 -9.25 -9.74 -15.27
CA SER A 48 -8.19 -8.91 -15.84
C SER A 48 -8.70 -7.50 -16.13
N GLY A 49 -8.91 -6.71 -15.07
CA GLY A 49 -9.03 -5.27 -15.24
C GLY A 49 -7.71 -4.66 -15.69
N VAL A 50 -7.76 -3.70 -16.61
CA VAL A 50 -6.57 -2.90 -16.98
C VAL A 50 -6.16 -2.07 -15.77
N TRP A 51 -4.93 -2.25 -15.29
CA TRP A 51 -4.36 -1.49 -14.18
C TRP A 51 -3.63 -0.26 -14.72
N THR A 52 -4.15 0.92 -14.39
CA THR A 52 -3.59 2.20 -14.84
C THR A 52 -2.98 2.95 -13.67
N THR A 53 -1.85 3.61 -13.89
CA THR A 53 -1.25 4.49 -12.89
C THR A 53 -2.20 5.63 -12.56
N THR A 54 -2.43 5.90 -11.28
CA THR A 54 -3.28 7.02 -10.86
C THR A 54 -2.64 8.36 -11.24
N PRO A 55 -3.42 9.44 -11.41
CA PRO A 55 -2.86 10.78 -11.54
C PRO A 55 -2.00 11.08 -10.29
N ASN A 56 -0.71 11.39 -10.51
CA ASN A 56 0.31 11.54 -9.45
C ASN A 56 0.71 10.25 -8.71
N GLY A 57 0.31 9.08 -9.23
CA GLY A 57 0.66 7.78 -8.67
C GLY A 57 2.04 7.26 -9.08
N ALA A 58 2.68 7.85 -10.08
CA ALA A 58 4.00 7.41 -10.53
C ALA A 58 5.13 7.95 -9.63
N GLY A 59 6.04 7.09 -9.19
CA GLY A 59 7.22 7.48 -8.43
C GLY A 59 6.92 8.15 -7.09
N VAL A 60 5.80 7.78 -6.44
CA VAL A 60 5.41 8.33 -5.14
C VAL A 60 6.44 7.92 -4.10
N LYS A 61 6.98 8.88 -3.35
CA LYS A 61 7.86 8.57 -2.22
C LYS A 61 7.13 7.69 -1.22
N CYS A 62 7.79 6.69 -0.67
CA CYS A 62 7.19 5.82 0.31
C CYS A 62 8.24 5.28 1.29
N ARG A 63 7.77 4.66 2.36
CA ARG A 63 8.59 3.88 3.28
C ARG A 63 7.95 2.51 3.47
N LEU A 64 8.64 1.47 3.03
CA LEU A 64 8.24 0.09 3.30
C LEU A 64 8.75 -0.32 4.70
N LYS A 65 7.85 -0.84 5.51
CA LYS A 65 8.13 -1.46 6.81
C LYS A 65 7.63 -2.89 6.76
N GLN A 66 8.53 -3.85 6.84
CA GLN A 66 8.14 -5.25 6.96
C GLN A 66 7.50 -5.46 8.34
N GLN A 67 6.26 -5.96 8.36
CA GLN A 67 5.67 -6.47 9.59
C GLN A 67 5.96 -7.97 9.70
N SER A 68 5.96 -8.46 10.93
CA SER A 68 6.34 -9.84 11.28
C SER A 68 5.68 -10.87 10.35
N VAL A 69 6.48 -11.80 9.85
CA VAL A 69 6.01 -12.95 9.06
C VAL A 69 5.33 -13.92 10.02
N THR A 70 4.01 -14.04 9.95
CA THR A 70 3.27 -15.06 10.70
C THR A 70 3.08 -16.27 9.79
N VAL A 71 3.86 -17.32 10.02
CA VAL A 71 3.67 -18.60 9.34
C VAL A 71 2.53 -19.33 10.04
N THR A 72 1.38 -19.44 9.38
CA THR A 72 0.26 -20.25 9.89
C THR A 72 0.25 -21.57 9.14
N THR A 73 0.67 -22.64 9.80
CA THR A 73 0.55 -24.01 9.28
C THR A 73 -0.88 -24.48 9.55
N GLY A 74 -1.74 -24.43 8.52
CA GLY A 74 -3.10 -24.96 8.60
C GLY A 74 -3.15 -26.38 8.04
N GLU A 75 -3.56 -27.35 8.85
CA GLU A 75 -3.86 -28.69 8.40
C GLU A 75 -5.25 -28.69 7.73
N GLN A 76 -5.30 -28.50 6.40
CA GLN A 76 -6.48 -28.89 5.64
C GLN A 76 -6.32 -30.34 5.20
N ILE A 77 -7.28 -31.15 5.61
CA ILE A 77 -7.51 -32.52 5.14
C ILE A 77 -7.27 -32.51 3.62
N THR A 78 -6.23 -33.21 3.18
CA THR A 78 -5.73 -33.43 1.81
C THR A 78 -4.58 -32.58 1.23
N LYS A 79 -4.17 -31.40 1.74
CA LYS A 79 -2.91 -30.73 1.31
C LYS A 79 -2.38 -29.78 2.40
N GLU A 80 -1.13 -29.99 2.84
CA GLU A 80 -0.42 -28.98 3.64
C GLU A 80 -0.30 -27.69 2.82
N LYS A 81 -1.03 -26.65 3.22
CA LYS A 81 -0.87 -25.31 2.66
C LYS A 81 -0.18 -24.44 3.70
N THR A 82 1.12 -24.23 3.52
CA THR A 82 1.83 -23.20 4.27
C THR A 82 1.39 -21.84 3.71
N ILE A 83 0.62 -21.09 4.50
CA ILE A 83 0.28 -19.70 4.16
C ILE A 83 1.30 -18.82 4.86
N VAL A 84 2.25 -18.30 4.09
CA VAL A 84 3.17 -17.26 4.55
C VAL A 84 2.48 -15.92 4.27
N GLU A 85 1.81 -15.36 5.28
CA GLU A 85 1.28 -14.00 5.15
C GLU A 85 2.41 -12.99 5.39
N ASN A 86 3.08 -12.58 4.33
CA ASN A 86 4.01 -11.46 4.37
C ASN A 86 3.22 -10.14 4.38
N ARG A 87 2.85 -9.69 5.59
CA ARG A 87 2.20 -8.39 5.76
C ARG A 87 3.27 -7.30 5.84
N PHE A 88 3.14 -6.30 4.98
CA PHE A 88 3.97 -5.10 5.00
C PHE A 88 3.12 -3.89 5.34
N GLN A 89 3.74 -2.87 5.92
CA GLN A 89 3.18 -1.53 6.01
C GLN A 89 3.93 -0.61 5.08
N VAL A 90 3.19 0.16 4.28
CA VAL A 90 3.75 1.22 3.45
C VAL A 90 3.25 2.56 3.98
N GLU A 91 4.19 3.44 4.30
CA GLU A 91 3.90 4.83 4.63
C GLU A 91 4.06 5.68 3.37
N LEU A 92 3.06 6.50 3.08
CA LEU A 92 2.96 7.39 1.92
C LEU A 92 2.77 8.84 2.40
N PRO A 93 3.15 9.84 1.58
CA PRO A 93 2.93 11.25 1.87
C PRO A 93 1.47 11.54 2.22
N TYR A 94 1.27 12.51 3.09
CA TYR A 94 -0.07 12.97 3.41
C TYR A 94 -0.76 13.50 2.13
N GLY A 95 -2.03 13.15 1.94
CA GLY A 95 -2.79 13.56 0.76
C GLY A 95 -2.59 12.67 -0.47
N THR A 96 -1.78 11.60 -0.36
CA THR A 96 -1.69 10.59 -1.42
C THR A 96 -3.06 9.95 -1.66
N ASP A 97 -3.54 10.00 -2.92
CA ASP A 97 -4.77 9.31 -3.34
C ASP A 97 -4.49 7.80 -3.47
N ILE A 98 -4.84 7.07 -2.41
CA ILE A 98 -4.75 5.61 -2.36
C ILE A 98 -5.96 5.02 -1.64
N THR A 99 -6.44 3.89 -2.17
CA THR A 99 -7.60 3.14 -1.71
C THR A 99 -7.27 1.65 -1.61
N VAL A 100 -8.10 0.90 -0.90
CA VAL A 100 -7.97 -0.58 -0.76
C VAL A 100 -8.19 -1.36 -2.07
N LYS A 101 -8.55 -0.68 -3.16
CA LYS A 101 -8.65 -1.27 -4.50
C LYS A 101 -7.40 -1.01 -5.35
N ASP A 102 -6.44 -0.27 -4.81
CA ASP A 102 -5.22 0.07 -5.51
C ASP A 102 -4.12 -0.95 -5.22
N ARG A 103 -3.11 -0.94 -6.09
CA ARG A 103 -1.92 -1.77 -6.02
C ARG A 103 -0.67 -0.92 -6.07
N LEU A 104 0.36 -1.34 -5.35
CA LEU A 104 1.68 -0.74 -5.42
C LEU A 104 2.58 -1.58 -6.32
N TYR A 105 3.17 -0.95 -7.33
CA TYR A 105 4.11 -1.54 -8.28
C TYR A 105 5.49 -0.88 -8.14
N ASN A 106 6.51 -1.54 -8.67
CA ASN A 106 7.85 -0.99 -8.82
C ASN A 106 8.38 -0.34 -7.53
N VAL A 107 8.24 -1.02 -6.39
CA VAL A 107 8.74 -0.48 -5.13
C VAL A 107 10.27 -0.53 -5.16
N ARG A 108 10.89 0.65 -5.21
CA ARG A 108 12.33 0.84 -5.31
C ARG A 108 12.88 1.49 -4.06
N ASP A 109 14.10 1.11 -3.70
CA ASP A 109 14.86 1.76 -2.63
C ASP A 109 15.38 3.14 -3.06
N ARG A 110 16.16 3.78 -2.19
CA ARG A 110 16.74 5.11 -2.42
C ARG A 110 17.70 5.14 -3.60
N ASP A 111 18.36 4.03 -3.86
CA ASP A 111 19.38 3.87 -4.90
C ASP A 111 18.74 3.44 -6.24
N GLY A 112 17.42 3.25 -6.25
CA GLY A 112 16.63 2.87 -7.43
C GLY A 112 16.53 1.37 -7.66
N ASN A 113 17.03 0.54 -6.74
CA ASN A 113 16.95 -0.91 -6.85
C ASN A 113 15.57 -1.39 -6.43
N THR A 114 15.04 -2.41 -7.13
CA THR A 114 13.83 -3.10 -6.69
C THR A 114 14.08 -3.79 -5.36
N ILE A 115 13.27 -3.50 -4.33
CA ILE A 115 13.47 -4.00 -2.96
C ILE A 115 13.44 -5.53 -2.90
N ASP A 116 12.54 -6.15 -3.67
CA ASP A 116 12.51 -7.58 -3.89
C ASP A 116 12.01 -7.86 -5.32
N PRO A 117 12.86 -8.41 -6.21
CA PRO A 117 12.49 -8.67 -7.59
C PRO A 117 11.49 -9.82 -7.74
N THR A 118 11.29 -10.64 -6.70
CA THR A 118 10.29 -11.71 -6.71
C THR A 118 8.89 -11.19 -6.45
N ILE A 119 8.75 -9.99 -5.89
CA ILE A 119 7.44 -9.36 -5.66
C ILE A 119 6.99 -8.64 -6.94
N VAL A 120 5.89 -9.10 -7.52
CA VAL A 120 5.27 -8.50 -8.71
C VAL A 120 4.56 -7.19 -8.35
N TYR A 121 3.78 -7.20 -7.27
CA TYR A 121 3.08 -6.03 -6.73
C TYR A 121 2.63 -6.25 -5.28
N PHE A 122 2.21 -5.18 -4.63
CA PHE A 122 1.55 -5.24 -3.32
C PHE A 122 0.07 -4.86 -3.43
N ASP A 123 -0.81 -5.72 -2.91
CA ASP A 123 -2.25 -5.44 -2.78
C ASP A 123 -2.51 -4.63 -1.50
N VAL A 124 -3.22 -3.51 -1.61
CA VAL A 124 -3.63 -2.71 -0.45
C VAL A 124 -4.80 -3.39 0.26
N LYS A 125 -4.61 -3.80 1.53
CA LYS A 125 -5.66 -4.48 2.31
C LYS A 125 -6.40 -3.53 3.23
N GLU A 126 -5.68 -2.59 3.83
CA GLU A 126 -6.22 -1.70 4.83
C GLU A 126 -5.55 -0.32 4.73
N ARG A 127 -6.33 0.73 4.98
CA ARG A 127 -5.82 2.09 5.15
C ARG A 127 -5.93 2.47 6.62
N ILE A 128 -4.78 2.67 7.25
CA ILE A 128 -4.66 3.05 8.65
C ILE A 128 -4.63 4.58 8.72
N PRO A 129 -5.62 5.23 9.35
CA PRO A 129 -5.67 6.68 9.45
C PRO A 129 -4.53 7.22 10.33
N ASP A 130 -3.77 8.18 9.80
CA ASP A 130 -2.73 8.94 10.50
C ASP A 130 -2.83 10.41 10.03
N ASP A 131 -2.70 11.36 10.96
CA ASP A 131 -2.87 12.80 10.67
C ASP A 131 -1.70 13.41 9.87
N SER A 132 -0.57 12.71 9.82
CA SER A 132 0.71 13.21 9.27
C SER A 132 1.17 12.50 8.00
N ARG A 133 0.59 11.33 7.68
CA ARG A 133 0.95 10.47 6.54
C ARG A 133 -0.21 9.53 6.22
N VAL A 134 -0.12 8.83 5.10
CA VAL A 134 -1.06 7.74 4.78
C VAL A 134 -0.34 6.42 5.03
N THR A 135 -0.80 5.63 5.98
CA THR A 135 -0.26 4.28 6.23
C THR A 135 -1.22 3.26 5.64
N VAL A 136 -0.69 2.32 4.85
CA VAL A 136 -1.47 1.21 4.31
C VAL A 136 -0.84 -0.12 4.69
N ALA A 137 -1.67 -1.09 5.07
CA ALA A 137 -1.26 -2.48 5.18
C ALA A 137 -1.38 -3.11 3.80
N VAL A 138 -0.30 -3.77 3.37
CA VAL A 138 -0.21 -4.37 2.04
C VAL A 138 0.28 -5.82 2.13
N GLU A 139 -0.12 -6.61 1.14
CA GLU A 139 0.30 -8.01 0.99
C GLU A 139 1.14 -8.15 -0.29
N ALA A 140 2.32 -8.78 -0.17
CA ALA A 140 3.19 -9.02 -1.32
C ALA A 140 2.69 -10.20 -2.16
N ILE A 141 2.57 -9.97 -3.47
CA ILE A 141 2.23 -11.00 -4.45
C ILE A 141 3.49 -11.32 -5.26
N HIS A 142 3.86 -12.60 -5.30
CA HIS A 142 5.02 -13.15 -5.99
C HIS A 142 4.61 -13.84 -7.29
#